data_AF-A0A212SZS3-F1
#
_entry.id   AF-A0A212SZS3-F1
#
_cell.length_a   1.000
_cell.length_b   1.000
_cell.length_c   1.000
_cell.angle_alpha   90.00
_cell.angle_beta   90.00
_cell.angle_gamma   90.00
#
_symmetry.space_group_name_H-M   'P 1'
#
loop_
_entity.id
_entity.type
_entity.pdbx_description
1 polymer ?
#
loop_
_entity_poly.entity_id
_entity_poly.type
_entity_poly.pdbx_seq_one_letter_code
_entity_poly.pdbx_strand_id
1 'polypeptide(L)'
;MPVCDFVVWAARCGHSRDLLVPHRPKADLEELDEDSHWELLQQCLTDTALPLEVRTAGAVLLLFGQHVTRIAALPADALTTVDGHTVLILDRTPIRRPEPLALLLTRLTRQEPPGA
;
A
#
# COMPACT_ATOMS: atom_id res chain seq x y z
N MET A 1 -3.19 21.45 3.59
CA MET A 1 -4.05 22.00 4.66
C MET A 1 -5.49 21.52 4.43
N PRO A 2 -6.15 20.97 5.46
CA PRO A 2 -7.59 20.75 5.43
C PRO A 2 -8.35 22.07 5.18
N VAL A 3 -9.48 22.01 4.48
CA VAL A 3 -10.31 23.19 4.14
C VAL A 3 -10.78 23.93 5.39
N CYS A 4 -11.11 23.21 6.47
CA CYS A 4 -11.52 23.83 7.74
C CYS A 4 -10.40 24.71 8.32
N ASP A 5 -9.15 24.24 8.30
CA ASP A 5 -8.02 25.01 8.83
C ASP A 5 -7.77 26.27 8.01
N PHE A 6 -7.96 26.21 6.69
CA PHE A 6 -7.83 27.37 5.81
C PHE A 6 -8.94 28.39 6.06
N VAL A 7 -10.17 27.93 6.23
CA VAL A 7 -11.32 28.81 6.52
C VAL A 7 -11.18 29.48 7.89
N VAL A 8 -10.75 28.73 8.91
CA VAL A 8 -10.45 29.27 10.25
C VAL A 8 -9.33 30.33 10.16
N TRP A 9 -8.28 30.04 9.41
CA TRP A 9 -7.20 31.01 9.17
C TRP A 9 -7.70 32.26 8.43
N ALA A 10 -8.49 32.10 7.37
CA ALA A 10 -9.00 33.22 6.57
C ALA A 10 -9.94 34.13 7.36
N ALA A 11 -10.77 33.55 8.25
CA ALA A 11 -11.59 34.31 9.19
C ALA A 11 -10.72 35.08 10.19
N ARG A 12 -9.68 34.44 10.76
CA ARG A 12 -8.73 35.09 11.68
C ARG A 12 -7.95 36.23 11.03
N CYS A 13 -7.61 36.10 9.75
CA CYS A 13 -6.91 37.14 8.99
C CYS A 13 -7.84 38.25 8.46
N GLY A 14 -9.15 38.19 8.74
CA GLY A 14 -10.12 39.18 8.29
C GLY A 14 -10.44 39.11 6.79
N HIS A 15 -10.03 38.03 6.11
CA HIS A 15 -10.32 37.79 4.69
C HIS A 15 -11.69 37.12 4.47
N SER A 16 -12.34 36.67 5.55
CA SER A 16 -13.69 36.12 5.53
C SER A 16 -14.42 36.43 6.84
N ARG A 17 -15.75 36.37 6.80
CA ARG A 17 -16.62 36.19 7.98
C ARG A 17 -16.53 34.75 8.49
N ASP A 18 -17.00 34.49 9.70
CA ASP A 18 -17.12 33.12 10.23
C ASP A 18 -17.96 32.27 9.28
N LEU A 19 -17.33 31.29 8.66
CA LEU A 19 -17.95 30.34 7.74
C LEU A 19 -18.07 29.00 8.45
N LEU A 20 -19.31 28.55 8.63
CA LEU A 20 -19.62 27.22 9.11
C LEU A 20 -19.34 26.22 7.98
N VAL A 21 -18.22 25.50 8.07
CA VAL A 21 -17.94 24.37 7.19
C VAL A 21 -18.57 23.13 7.82
N PRO A 22 -19.64 22.57 7.24
CA PRO A 22 -20.23 21.35 7.76
C PRO A 22 -19.19 20.22 7.68
N HIS A 23 -19.00 19.51 8.79
CA HIS A 23 -18.15 18.33 8.80
C HIS A 23 -18.74 17.29 7.86
N ARG A 24 -18.02 16.95 6.78
CA ARG A 24 -18.36 15.78 5.98
C ARG A 24 -17.99 14.56 6.82
N PRO A 25 -18.96 13.72 7.24
CA PRO A 25 -18.62 12.48 7.93
C PRO A 25 -17.69 11.67 7.03
N LYS A 26 -16.67 11.08 7.64
CA LYS A 26 -15.85 10.09 6.94
C LYS A 26 -16.79 9.00 6.46
N ALA A 27 -16.69 8.64 5.17
CA ALA A 27 -17.45 7.50 4.67
C ALA A 27 -17.11 6.27 5.53
N ASP A 28 -18.14 5.53 5.92
CA ASP A 28 -17.93 4.25 6.58
C ASP A 28 -17.09 3.39 5.63
N LEU A 29 -15.95 2.92 6.14
CA LEU A 29 -15.13 1.99 5.41
C LEU A 29 -15.81 0.63 5.59
N GLU A 30 -16.25 0.01 4.49
CA GLU A 30 -16.65 -1.39 4.54
C GLU A 30 -15.42 -2.20 4.92
N GLU A 31 -15.48 -2.83 6.09
CA GLU A 31 -14.46 -3.78 6.53
C GLU A 31 -14.57 -5.02 5.66
N LEU A 32 -13.43 -5.50 5.19
CA LEU A 32 -13.36 -6.74 4.46
C LEU A 32 -13.59 -7.89 5.45
N ASP A 33 -14.50 -8.81 5.14
CA ASP A 33 -14.63 -10.01 5.96
C ASP A 33 -13.39 -10.90 5.83
N GLU A 34 -13.15 -11.71 6.86
CA GLU A 34 -11.94 -12.54 6.95
C GLU A 34 -11.83 -13.55 5.80
N ASP A 35 -12.95 -14.14 5.38
CA ASP A 35 -12.97 -15.12 4.30
C ASP A 35 -12.61 -14.46 2.97
N SER A 36 -13.21 -13.30 2.65
CA SER A 36 -12.87 -12.49 1.48
C SER A 36 -11.41 -12.03 1.51
N HIS A 37 -10.85 -11.74 2.69
CA HIS A 37 -9.44 -11.35 2.82
C HIS A 37 -8.55 -12.52 2.41
N TRP A 38 -8.82 -13.72 2.92
CA TRP A 38 -8.06 -14.91 2.58
C TRP A 38 -8.22 -15.31 1.11
N GLU A 39 -9.41 -15.19 0.54
CA GLU A 39 -9.66 -15.45 -0.89
C GLU A 39 -8.87 -14.51 -1.78
N LEU A 40 -8.90 -13.20 -1.50
CA LEU A 40 -8.13 -12.20 -2.25
C LEU A 40 -6.62 -12.44 -2.13
N LEU A 41 -6.15 -12.82 -0.94
CA LEU A 41 -4.74 -13.14 -0.74
C LEU A 41 -4.36 -14.38 -1.55
N GLN A 42 -5.18 -15.43 -1.52
CA GLN A 42 -4.93 -16.64 -2.29
C GLN A 42 -4.92 -16.36 -3.79
N GLN A 43 -5.85 -15.52 -4.27
CA GLN A 43 -5.88 -15.08 -5.66
C GLN A 43 -4.58 -14.35 -6.03
N CYS A 44 -4.11 -13.40 -5.21
CA CYS A 44 -2.84 -12.71 -5.45
C CYS A 44 -1.67 -13.70 -5.51
N LEU A 45 -1.64 -14.69 -4.63
CA LEU A 45 -0.57 -15.68 -4.56
C LEU A 45 -0.59 -16.67 -5.73
N THR A 46 -1.76 -17.09 -6.20
CA THR A 46 -1.90 -18.24 -7.12
C THR A 46 -2.35 -17.88 -8.53
N ASP A 47 -3.19 -16.87 -8.70
CA ASP A 47 -3.79 -16.53 -9.99
C ASP A 47 -2.75 -15.94 -10.95
N THR A 48 -2.49 -16.64 -12.05
CA THR A 48 -1.51 -16.21 -13.06
C THR A 48 -2.10 -15.32 -14.15
N ALA A 49 -3.42 -15.11 -14.16
CA ALA A 49 -4.07 -14.19 -15.08
C ALA A 49 -3.76 -12.72 -14.72
N LEU A 50 -3.47 -12.44 -13.44
CA LEU A 50 -3.08 -11.12 -12.97
C LEU A 50 -1.59 -10.83 -13.26
N PRO A 51 -1.23 -9.58 -13.63
CA PRO A 51 0.16 -9.18 -13.79
C PRO A 51 0.97 -9.43 -12.51
N LEU A 52 2.23 -9.85 -12.67
CA LEU A 52 3.09 -10.21 -11.53
C LEU A 52 3.25 -9.05 -10.53
N GLU A 53 3.33 -7.82 -11.02
CA GLU A 53 3.40 -6.60 -10.22
C GLU A 53 2.16 -6.40 -9.35
N VAL A 54 0.97 -6.58 -9.92
CA VAL A 54 -0.32 -6.44 -9.23
C VAL A 54 -0.46 -7.50 -8.15
N ARG A 55 -0.13 -8.76 -8.47
CA ARG A 55 -0.15 -9.87 -7.52
C ARG A 55 0.79 -9.66 -6.35
N THR A 56 1.99 -9.19 -6.65
CA THR A 56 3.01 -8.90 -5.65
C THR A 56 2.56 -7.77 -4.73
N ALA A 57 2.08 -6.66 -5.30
CA ALA A 57 1.58 -5.53 -4.53
C ALA A 57 0.36 -5.91 -3.68
N GLY A 58 -0.59 -6.66 -4.24
CA GLY A 58 -1.77 -7.16 -3.53
C GLY A 58 -1.40 -8.08 -2.36
N ALA A 59 -0.48 -9.02 -2.56
CA ALA A 59 -0.03 -9.89 -1.47
C ALA A 59 0.68 -9.12 -0.35
N VAL A 60 1.49 -8.11 -0.68
CA VAL A 60 2.15 -7.25 0.33
C VAL A 60 1.13 -6.39 1.09
N LEU A 61 0.14 -5.83 0.40
CA LEU A 61 -0.96 -5.08 1.01
C LEU A 61 -1.74 -5.96 2.00
N LEU A 62 -2.14 -7.15 1.58
CA LEU A 62 -3.01 -8.04 2.35
C LEU A 62 -2.27 -8.73 3.51
N LEU A 63 -0.98 -9.04 3.38
CA LEU A 63 -0.20 -9.68 4.46
C LEU A 63 0.30 -8.68 5.52
N PHE A 64 0.63 -7.45 5.11
CA PHE A 64 1.28 -6.48 6.00
C PHE A 64 0.43 -5.24 6.28
N GLY A 65 -0.79 -5.15 5.74
CA GLY A 65 -1.66 -3.98 5.87
C GLY A 65 -1.06 -2.71 5.25
N GLN A 66 -0.12 -2.86 4.32
CA GLN A 66 0.70 -1.74 3.88
C GLN A 66 -0.02 -0.92 2.79
N HIS A 67 -0.30 0.36 3.06
CA HIS A 67 -0.92 1.26 2.07
C HIS A 67 -0.31 1.15 0.66
N VAL A 68 -1.16 1.03 -0.36
CA VAL A 68 -0.77 0.88 -1.78
C VAL A 68 0.18 1.98 -2.24
N THR A 69 0.00 3.21 -1.77
CA THR A 69 0.90 4.34 -2.07
C THR A 69 2.31 4.13 -1.57
N ARG A 70 2.50 3.42 -0.45
CA ARG A 70 3.84 3.06 0.03
C ARG A 70 4.45 1.93 -0.77
N ILE A 71 3.64 0.95 -1.17
CA ILE A 71 4.09 -0.16 -2.01
C ILE A 71 4.57 0.36 -3.37
N ALA A 72 3.82 1.27 -3.99
CA ALA A 72 4.18 1.89 -5.27
C ALA A 72 5.43 2.79 -5.19
N ALA A 73 5.73 3.32 -3.99
CA ALA A 73 6.91 4.14 -3.74
C ALA A 73 8.12 3.33 -3.24
N LEU A 74 8.00 1.99 -3.15
CA LEU A 74 9.13 1.16 -2.74
C LEU A 74 10.25 1.29 -3.78
N PRO A 75 11.48 1.62 -3.34
CA PRO A 75 12.61 1.68 -4.25
C PRO A 75 12.93 0.27 -4.77
N ALA A 76 13.57 0.19 -5.94
CA ALA A 76 13.89 -1.10 -6.57
C ALA A 76 14.80 -1.99 -5.70
N ASP A 77 15.55 -1.39 -4.77
CA ASP A 77 16.41 -2.05 -3.78
C ASP A 77 15.68 -2.45 -2.49
N ALA A 78 14.37 -2.20 -2.38
CA ALA A 78 13.55 -2.64 -1.25
C ALA A 78 13.52 -4.18 -1.11
N LEU A 79 13.92 -4.89 -2.16
CA LEU A 79 14.17 -6.33 -2.15
C LEU A 79 15.67 -6.57 -2.05
N THR A 80 16.10 -7.01 -0.87
CA THR A 80 17.50 -7.36 -0.63
C THR A 80 17.63 -8.84 -0.34
N THR A 81 18.80 -9.42 -0.58
CA THR A 81 19.11 -10.80 -0.18
C THR A 81 20.01 -10.76 1.04
N VAL A 82 19.54 -11.30 2.16
CA VAL A 82 20.30 -11.44 3.40
C VAL A 82 20.39 -12.93 3.73
N ASP A 83 21.61 -13.44 3.91
CA ASP A 83 21.89 -14.85 4.23
C ASP A 83 21.23 -15.85 3.26
N GLY A 84 21.16 -15.51 1.97
CA GLY A 84 20.52 -16.35 0.93
C GLY A 84 18.99 -16.30 0.92
N HIS A 85 18.38 -15.50 1.80
CA HIS A 85 16.94 -15.27 1.81
C HIS A 85 16.62 -13.88 1.26
N THR A 86 15.67 -13.82 0.32
CA THR A 86 15.14 -12.53 -0.14
C THR A 86 14.26 -11.93 0.97
N VAL A 87 14.64 -10.75 1.43
CA VAL A 87 13.98 -9.95 2.47
C VAL A 87 13.36 -8.73 1.80
N LEU A 88 12.12 -8.43 2.19
CA LEU A 88 11.45 -7.18 1.81
C LEU A 88 11.66 -6.18 2.95
N ILE A 89 12.22 -5.03 2.61
CA ILE A 89 12.33 -3.88 3.50
C ILE A 89 11.08 -3.03 3.30
N LEU A 90 10.22 -3.00 4.31
CA LEU A 90 9.13 -2.04 4.37
C LEU A 90 9.52 -0.93 5.34
N ASP A 91 9.63 0.29 4.82
CA ASP A 91 10.10 1.50 5.51
C ASP A 91 11.52 1.34 6.06
N ARG A 92 11.68 0.66 7.20
CA ARG A 92 12.96 0.36 7.86
C ARG A 92 12.99 -1.02 8.52
N THR A 93 11.94 -1.81 8.34
CA THR A 93 11.79 -3.10 9.01
C THR A 93 12.02 -4.23 8.01
N PRO A 94 13.05 -5.07 8.21
CA PRO A 94 13.22 -6.28 7.42
C PRO A 94 12.18 -7.31 7.86
N ILE A 95 11.33 -7.74 6.92
CA ILE A 95 10.27 -8.71 7.23
C ILE A 95 10.63 -10.07 6.63
N ARG A 96 10.63 -11.11 7.47
CA ARG A 96 10.69 -12.50 7.00
C ARG A 96 9.35 -12.85 6.36
N ARG A 97 9.40 -13.24 5.08
CA ARG A 97 8.21 -13.46 4.25
C ARG A 97 7.81 -14.93 4.25
N PRO A 98 6.51 -15.23 4.08
CA PRO A 98 6.06 -16.57 3.72
C PRO A 98 6.58 -16.97 2.33
N GLU A 99 6.87 -18.26 2.13
CA GLU A 99 7.51 -18.81 0.92
C GLU A 99 6.80 -18.46 -0.40
N PRO A 100 5.45 -18.47 -0.51
CA PRO A 100 4.76 -18.13 -1.76
C PRO A 100 5.05 -16.69 -2.22
N LEU A 101 5.08 -15.74 -1.29
CA LEU A 101 5.44 -14.35 -1.57
C LEU A 101 6.92 -14.23 -1.96
N ALA A 102 7.78 -15.09 -1.40
CA ALA A 102 9.19 -15.11 -1.75
C ALA A 102 9.42 -15.43 -3.22
N LEU A 103 8.69 -16.39 -3.77
CA LEU A 103 8.75 -16.78 -5.17
C LEU A 103 8.28 -15.67 -6.10
N LEU A 104 7.18 -14.98 -5.78
CA LEU A 104 6.65 -13.88 -6.61
C LEU A 104 7.66 -12.74 -6.75
N LEU A 105 8.23 -12.32 -5.62
CA LEU A 105 9.18 -11.22 -5.59
C LEU A 105 10.49 -11.56 -6.29
N THR A 106 10.99 -12.80 -6.18
CA THR A 106 12.16 -13.27 -6.95
C THR A 106 11.90 -13.28 -8.45
N ARG A 107 10.68 -13.63 -8.88
CA ARG A 107 10.28 -13.52 -10.30
C ARG A 107 10.26 -12.05 -10.73
N LEU A 108 9.78 -11.15 -9.88
CA LEU A 108 9.68 -9.73 -10.20
C LEU A 108 11.07 -9.08 -10.34
N THR A 109 12.02 -9.42 -9.46
CA THR A 109 13.42 -8.94 -9.59
C THR A 109 14.10 -9.47 -10.83
N ARG A 110 13.71 -10.66 -11.33
CA ARG A 110 14.25 -11.22 -12.57
C ARG A 110 13.64 -10.57 -13.82
N GLN A 111 12.41 -10.03 -13.71
CA GLN A 111 11.71 -9.53 -14.89
C GLN A 111 12.21 -8.16 -15.37
N GLU A 112 12.89 -7.36 -14.53
CA GLU A 112 13.31 -5.97 -14.79
C GLU A 112 12.12 -5.08 -15.26
N PRO A 113 11.88 -3.90 -14.66
CA PRO A 113 10.62 -3.19 -14.87
C PRO A 113 10.40 -2.80 -16.35
N PRO A 114 9.19 -2.97 -16.92
CA PRO A 114 8.82 -2.32 -18.17
C PRO A 114 8.59 -0.83 -17.89
N GLY A 115 9.67 -0.05 -17.92
CA GLY A 115 9.60 1.41 -17.79
C GLY A 115 10.90 2.04 -17.32
N ALA A 116 11.84 2.23 -18.26
CA ALA A 116 12.85 3.28 -18.21
C ALA A 116 12.38 4.46 -19.09
#